data_AF-A0A661GTA2-F1
#
_entry.id   AF-A0A661GTA2-F1
#
_cell.length_a   1.000
_cell.length_b   1.000
_cell.length_c   1.000
_cell.angle_alpha   90.00
_cell.angle_beta   90.00
_cell.angle_gamma   90.00
#
_symmetry.space_group_name_H-M   'P 1'
#
loop_
_entity.id
_entity.type
_entity.pdbx_description
1 polymer ?
#
loop_
_entity_poly.entity_id
_entity_poly.type
_entity_poly.pdbx_seq_one_letter_code
_entity_poly.pdbx_strand_id
1 'polypeptide(L)'
;MGAVYCTQAAWQPMIDQGYGRIIMTTSAAGLYGGHGLSNYAAAKIAMVGLMNSLVLEGRKRGITVNSIAPMAMTRMSKDAMDDKTGPLLKPEFVTSIVALLASEDHKGTGDIIATGAGYYSKIAIVEGAGVYFDSDVPPSPDAIAERFEEICDLSAARPFPDAFAAVADAMRNVLRNLKNK
;
A
#
# COMPACT_ATOMS: atom_id res chain seq x y z
N MET A 1 -10.52 7.95 12.94
CA MET A 1 -9.18 7.49 12.51
C MET A 1 -8.12 7.95 13.51
N GLY A 2 -7.84 7.18 14.57
CA GLY A 2 -6.90 7.60 15.62
C GLY A 2 -5.47 7.90 15.12
N ALA A 3 -4.99 7.14 14.13
CA ALA A 3 -3.68 7.36 13.51
C ALA A 3 -3.52 8.79 12.95
N VAL A 4 -4.58 9.37 12.35
CA VAL A 4 -4.54 10.75 11.84
C VAL A 4 -4.23 11.74 12.96
N TYR A 5 -4.91 11.64 14.09
CA TYR A 5 -4.71 12.58 15.20
C TYR A 5 -3.32 12.43 15.82
N CYS A 6 -2.85 11.20 16.04
CA CYS A 6 -1.50 10.95 16.57
C CYS A 6 -0.42 11.48 15.61
N THR A 7 -0.56 11.20 14.31
CA THR A 7 0.39 11.67 13.30
C THR A 7 0.35 13.19 13.18
N GLN A 8 -0.83 13.80 13.13
CA GLN A 8 -0.98 15.26 13.04
C GLN A 8 -0.30 15.96 14.22
N ALA A 9 -0.47 15.45 15.45
CA ALA A 9 0.16 16.03 16.64
C ALA A 9 1.70 15.93 16.60
N ALA A 10 2.24 14.86 16.03
CA ALA A 10 3.68 14.65 15.91
C ALA A 10 4.31 15.31 14.66
N TRP A 11 3.50 15.69 13.67
CA TRP A 11 3.97 16.07 12.34
C TRP A 11 4.84 17.34 12.35
N GLN A 12 4.35 18.43 12.97
CA GLN A 12 5.11 19.67 13.02
C GLN A 12 6.42 19.52 13.81
N PRO A 13 6.44 18.90 15.00
CA PRO A 13 7.70 18.59 15.68
C PRO A 13 8.71 17.79 14.83
N MET A 14 8.25 16.80 14.05
CA MET A 14 9.13 16.05 13.13
C MET A 14 9.69 16.93 12.00
N ILE A 15 8.87 17.85 11.45
CA ILE A 15 9.32 18.82 10.44
C ILE A 15 10.40 19.73 11.03
N ASP A 16 10.15 20.28 12.22
CA ASP A 16 11.06 21.23 12.87
C ASP A 16 12.42 20.59 13.20
N GLN A 17 12.42 19.28 13.50
CA GLN A 17 13.63 18.50 13.77
C GLN A 17 14.32 17.98 12.50
N GLY A 18 13.67 18.04 11.33
CA GLY A 18 14.18 17.44 10.09
C GLY A 18 14.32 15.92 10.16
N TYR A 19 13.59 15.26 11.07
CA TYR A 19 13.63 13.81 11.27
C TYR A 19 12.27 13.29 11.77
N GLY A 20 11.79 12.21 11.15
CA GLY A 20 10.62 11.50 11.64
C GLY A 20 10.51 10.09 11.08
N ARG A 21 9.93 9.19 11.87
CA ARG A 21 9.61 7.81 11.48
C ARG A 21 8.19 7.50 11.91
N ILE A 22 7.32 7.22 10.95
CA ILE A 22 5.92 6.87 11.21
C ILE A 22 5.67 5.48 10.65
N ILE A 23 5.13 4.61 11.50
CA ILE A 23 4.74 3.26 11.13
C ILE A 23 3.23 3.15 11.30
N MET A 24 2.56 2.87 10.19
CA MET A 24 1.14 2.57 10.15
C MET A 24 0.91 1.05 10.24
N THR A 25 -0.24 0.64 10.77
CA THR A 25 -0.58 -0.79 10.89
C THR A 25 -1.82 -1.10 10.07
N THR A 26 -1.62 -1.62 8.86
CA THR A 26 -2.67 -2.24 8.04
C THR A 26 -2.88 -3.71 8.46
N SER A 27 -3.48 -4.53 7.60
CA SER A 27 -3.65 -5.98 7.79
C SER A 27 -3.91 -6.66 6.45
N ALA A 28 -3.81 -8.00 6.40
CA ALA A 28 -4.25 -8.77 5.24
C ALA A 28 -5.73 -8.52 4.92
N ALA A 29 -6.59 -8.41 5.93
CA ALA A 29 -8.01 -8.09 5.73
C ALA A 29 -8.23 -6.68 5.16
N GLY A 30 -7.36 -5.71 5.49
CA GLY A 30 -7.38 -4.39 4.86
C GLY A 30 -6.97 -4.45 3.40
N LEU A 31 -5.92 -5.21 3.09
CA LEU A 31 -5.34 -5.27 1.74
C LEU A 31 -6.15 -6.13 0.77
N TYR A 32 -6.71 -7.23 1.24
CA TYR A 32 -7.31 -8.27 0.40
C TYR A 32 -8.77 -8.59 0.77
N GLY A 33 -9.32 -7.95 1.81
CA GLY A 33 -10.66 -8.23 2.32
C GLY A 33 -10.72 -9.41 3.29
N GLY A 34 -11.88 -9.56 3.93
CA GLY A 34 -12.18 -10.67 4.82
C GLY A 34 -13.68 -10.70 5.14
N HIS A 35 -14.29 -11.90 5.10
CA HIS A 35 -15.71 -12.05 5.38
C HIS A 35 -16.05 -11.55 6.80
N GLY A 36 -17.10 -10.74 6.94
CA GLY A 36 -17.52 -10.16 8.23
C GLY A 36 -16.63 -9.03 8.77
N LEU A 37 -15.60 -8.61 8.04
CA LEU A 37 -14.63 -7.60 8.50
C LEU A 37 -14.71 -6.27 7.73
N SER A 38 -15.84 -5.93 7.10
CA SER A 38 -15.93 -4.76 6.20
C SER A 38 -15.50 -3.43 6.85
N ASN A 39 -15.94 -3.18 8.08
CA ASN A 39 -15.54 -2.00 8.87
C ASN A 39 -14.04 -2.00 9.23
N TYR A 40 -13.50 -3.15 9.63
CA TYR A 40 -12.10 -3.33 9.95
C TYR A 40 -11.21 -3.20 8.71
N ALA A 41 -11.58 -3.84 7.61
CA ALA A 41 -10.90 -3.79 6.33
C ALA A 41 -10.84 -2.35 5.80
N ALA A 42 -11.97 -1.63 5.80
CA ALA A 42 -12.04 -0.22 5.42
C ALA A 42 -11.11 0.65 6.28
N ALA A 43 -11.10 0.46 7.60
CA ALA A 43 -10.21 1.20 8.49
C ALA A 43 -8.73 0.88 8.25
N LYS A 44 -8.40 -0.37 7.92
CA LYS A 44 -7.01 -0.82 7.73
C LYS A 44 -6.44 -0.40 6.38
N ILE A 45 -7.22 -0.45 5.30
CA ILE A 45 -6.75 0.07 4.00
C ILE A 45 -6.60 1.58 4.00
N ALA A 46 -7.41 2.31 4.79
CA ALA A 46 -7.26 3.76 4.94
C ALA A 46 -5.87 4.16 5.49
N MET A 47 -5.19 3.28 6.22
CA MET A 47 -3.81 3.52 6.67
C MET A 47 -2.82 3.58 5.51
N VAL A 48 -3.02 2.77 4.46
CA VAL A 48 -2.21 2.79 3.24
C VAL A 48 -2.45 4.09 2.47
N GLY A 49 -3.70 4.51 2.33
CA GLY A 49 -4.05 5.78 1.71
C GLY A 49 -3.42 6.98 2.42
N LEU A 50 -3.53 7.02 3.76
CA LEU A 50 -2.90 8.06 4.58
C LEU A 50 -1.36 8.05 4.43
N MET A 51 -0.74 6.87 4.48
CA MET A 51 0.70 6.73 4.25
C MET A 51 1.12 7.30 2.90
N ASN A 52 0.43 6.93 1.81
CA ASN A 52 0.79 7.37 0.46
C ASN A 52 0.85 8.90 0.34
N SER A 53 -0.09 9.62 0.96
CA SER A 53 -0.04 11.09 0.99
C SER A 53 1.13 11.62 1.83
N LEU A 54 1.30 11.12 3.06
CA LEU A 54 2.33 11.60 3.98
C LEU A 54 3.76 11.30 3.49
N VAL A 55 3.96 10.24 2.70
CA VAL A 55 5.23 9.96 2.01
C VAL A 55 5.63 11.13 1.12
N LEU A 56 4.68 11.72 0.39
CA LEU A 56 4.94 12.84 -0.51
C LEU A 56 5.18 14.13 0.28
N GLU A 57 4.40 14.36 1.33
CA GLU A 57 4.55 15.53 2.21
C GLU A 57 5.85 15.51 3.02
N GLY A 58 6.31 14.32 3.43
CA GLY A 58 7.52 14.10 4.23
C GLY A 58 8.83 14.00 3.44
N ARG A 59 8.79 13.78 2.11
CA ARG A 59 9.96 13.43 1.27
C ARG A 59 11.16 14.36 1.42
N LYS A 60 10.94 15.66 1.60
CA LYS A 60 12.01 16.68 1.72
C LYS A 60 12.26 17.12 3.17
N ARG A 61 11.68 16.43 4.15
CA ARG A 61 11.67 16.80 5.57
C ARG A 61 12.37 15.78 6.47
N GLY A 62 13.04 14.77 5.90
CA GLY A 62 13.67 13.69 6.67
C GLY A 62 12.68 12.76 7.37
N ILE A 63 11.40 12.82 6.98
CA ILE A 63 10.32 12.00 7.52
C ILE A 63 10.08 10.82 6.59
N THR A 64 10.10 9.60 7.13
CA THR A 64 9.63 8.41 6.43
C THR A 64 8.34 7.89 7.03
N VAL A 65 7.48 7.37 6.17
CA VAL A 65 6.19 6.79 6.55
C VAL A 65 6.05 5.46 5.86
N ASN A 66 5.92 4.39 6.64
CA ASN A 66 5.79 3.02 6.16
C ASN A 66 4.60 2.34 6.82
N SER A 67 4.13 1.23 6.27
CA SER A 67 3.04 0.44 6.81
C SER A 67 3.45 -1.01 6.97
N ILE A 68 2.96 -1.66 8.03
CA ILE A 68 3.11 -3.11 8.22
C ILE A 68 1.76 -3.82 8.16
N ALA A 69 1.75 -5.04 7.63
CA ALA A 69 0.66 -5.99 7.67
C ALA A 69 1.09 -7.18 8.56
N PRO A 70 0.92 -7.07 9.90
CA PRO A 70 1.45 -8.06 10.82
C PRO A 70 0.61 -9.33 10.89
N MET A 71 1.29 -10.45 11.09
CA MET A 71 0.75 -11.74 11.51
C MET A 71 1.35 -12.05 12.89
N ALA A 72 0.54 -11.93 13.94
CA ALA A 72 0.98 -12.19 15.30
C ALA A 72 -0.18 -12.80 16.11
N MET A 73 0.15 -13.72 17.01
CA MET A 73 -0.80 -14.25 17.97
C MET A 73 -1.02 -13.21 19.07
N THR A 74 -2.25 -12.72 19.16
CA THR A 74 -2.68 -11.77 20.18
C THR A 74 -4.01 -12.22 20.77
N ARG A 75 -4.47 -11.53 21.82
CA ARG A 75 -5.84 -11.75 22.35
C ARG A 75 -6.92 -11.59 21.27
N MET A 76 -6.69 -10.70 20.29
CA MET A 76 -7.62 -10.43 19.20
C MET A 76 -7.69 -11.56 18.16
N SER A 77 -6.61 -12.32 17.98
CA SER A 77 -6.49 -13.34 16.94
C SER A 77 -6.55 -14.77 17.49
N LYS A 78 -6.75 -14.93 18.79
CA LYS A 78 -6.70 -16.23 19.48
C LYS A 78 -7.72 -17.22 18.93
N ASP A 79 -8.94 -16.77 18.67
CA ASP A 79 -10.02 -17.64 18.19
C ASP A 79 -9.88 -18.00 16.70
N ALA A 80 -8.97 -17.34 15.98
CA ALA A 80 -8.70 -17.57 14.57
C ALA A 80 -7.45 -18.44 14.32
N MET A 81 -6.77 -18.90 15.38
CA MET A 81 -5.51 -19.64 15.28
C MET A 81 -5.64 -21.05 15.83
N ASP A 82 -5.02 -22.00 15.14
CA ASP A 82 -4.90 -23.38 15.63
C ASP A 82 -3.66 -23.53 16.53
N ASP A 83 -3.60 -24.65 17.25
CA ASP A 83 -2.51 -24.96 18.20
C ASP A 83 -1.14 -25.11 17.51
N LYS A 84 -1.10 -25.30 16.19
CA LYS A 84 0.14 -25.46 15.41
C LYS A 84 0.70 -24.11 14.96
N THR A 85 -0.16 -23.20 14.53
CA THR A 85 0.20 -21.90 13.93
C THR A 85 0.42 -20.83 14.99
N GLY A 86 -0.37 -20.84 16.07
CA GLY A 86 -0.25 -19.87 17.16
C GLY A 86 1.17 -19.73 17.72
N PRO A 87 1.87 -20.82 18.09
CA PRO A 87 3.23 -20.76 18.63
C PRO A 87 4.29 -20.18 17.67
N LEU A 88 4.04 -20.19 16.36
CA LEU A 88 4.93 -19.62 15.34
C LEU A 88 4.78 -18.09 15.24
N LEU A 89 3.64 -17.55 15.64
CA LEU A 89 3.26 -16.14 15.43
C LEU A 89 3.66 -15.26 16.63
N LYS A 90 4.91 -15.42 17.06
CA LYS A 90 5.47 -14.64 18.16
C LYS A 90 5.58 -13.15 17.79
N PRO A 91 5.16 -12.20 18.65
CA PRO A 91 5.19 -10.76 18.34
C PRO A 91 6.58 -10.22 17.97
N GLU A 92 7.65 -10.85 18.44
CA GLU A 92 9.04 -10.47 18.19
C GLU A 92 9.39 -10.50 16.70
N PHE A 93 8.72 -11.33 15.89
CA PHE A 93 8.84 -11.33 14.43
C PHE A 93 8.27 -10.06 13.77
N VAL A 94 7.45 -9.30 14.49
CA VAL A 94 6.93 -7.99 14.04
C VAL A 94 7.78 -6.87 14.65
N THR A 95 8.16 -7.00 15.92
CA THR A 95 8.94 -5.97 16.64
C THR A 95 10.26 -5.67 15.95
N SER A 96 10.97 -6.68 15.43
CA SER A 96 12.26 -6.52 14.74
C SER A 96 12.17 -5.56 13.54
N ILE A 97 11.19 -5.75 12.66
CA ILE A 97 11.00 -4.89 11.48
C ILE A 97 10.48 -3.51 11.87
N VAL A 98 9.61 -3.40 12.88
CA VAL A 98 9.15 -2.10 13.39
C VAL A 98 10.33 -1.29 13.94
N ALA A 99 11.22 -1.92 14.71
CA ALA A 99 12.42 -1.27 15.23
C ALA A 99 13.35 -0.77 14.11
N LEU A 100 13.54 -1.57 13.05
CA LEU A 100 14.29 -1.14 11.88
C LEU A 100 13.62 0.04 11.15
N LEU A 101 12.32 -0.04 10.89
CA LEU A 101 11.57 1.04 10.22
C LEU A 101 11.55 2.33 11.04
N ALA A 102 11.69 2.22 12.37
CA ALA A 102 11.77 3.33 13.30
C ALA A 102 13.21 3.86 13.52
N SER A 103 14.23 3.20 12.97
CA SER A 103 15.62 3.60 13.16
C SER A 103 16.12 4.57 12.09
N GLU A 104 17.29 5.15 12.35
CA GLU A 104 17.99 5.98 11.38
C GLU A 104 18.54 5.17 10.20
N ASP A 105 18.82 3.88 10.39
CA ASP A 105 19.41 3.00 9.37
C ASP A 105 18.45 2.75 8.19
N HIS A 106 17.15 2.79 8.45
CA HIS A 106 16.16 2.69 7.39
C HIS A 106 15.92 4.05 6.72
N LYS A 107 16.20 4.11 5.41
CA LYS A 107 15.97 5.30 4.57
C LYS A 107 14.78 5.13 3.60
N GLY A 108 14.14 3.97 3.58
CA GLY A 108 12.96 3.70 2.75
C GLY A 108 11.71 4.43 3.26
N THR A 109 10.77 4.66 2.36
CA THR A 109 9.46 5.27 2.68
C THR A 109 8.41 4.77 1.69
N GLY A 110 7.16 4.65 2.14
CA GLY A 110 6.06 4.13 1.34
C GLY A 110 6.05 2.61 1.19
N ASP A 111 6.82 1.90 2.00
CA ASP A 111 6.85 0.44 2.01
C ASP A 111 5.65 -0.11 2.80
N ILE A 112 4.96 -1.10 2.21
CA ILE A 112 3.97 -1.92 2.90
C ILE A 112 4.60 -3.30 3.11
N ILE A 113 4.80 -3.72 4.36
CA ILE A 113 5.53 -4.96 4.66
C ILE A 113 4.62 -5.97 5.36
N ALA A 114 4.36 -7.11 4.72
CA ALA A 114 3.82 -8.29 5.39
C ALA A 114 4.89 -8.88 6.29
N THR A 115 4.55 -9.20 7.54
CA THR A 115 5.54 -9.65 8.53
C THR A 115 4.94 -10.59 9.56
N GLY A 116 5.65 -11.66 9.92
CA GLY A 116 5.29 -12.58 11.01
C GLY A 116 5.80 -14.00 10.78
N ALA A 117 6.01 -14.75 11.86
CA ALA A 117 6.57 -16.12 11.81
C ALA A 117 7.86 -16.26 10.96
N GLY A 118 8.69 -15.22 10.90
CA GLY A 118 9.92 -15.19 10.10
C GLY A 118 9.72 -14.88 8.61
N TYR A 119 8.49 -14.68 8.14
CA TYR A 119 8.18 -14.20 6.80
C TYR A 119 8.20 -12.67 6.75
N TYR A 120 8.85 -12.11 5.73
CA TYR A 120 8.87 -10.68 5.43
C TYR A 120 8.73 -10.48 3.93
N SER A 121 7.76 -9.66 3.49
CA SER A 121 7.55 -9.39 2.06
C SER A 121 7.00 -8.00 1.84
N LYS A 122 7.47 -7.35 0.76
CA LYS A 122 6.93 -6.08 0.30
C LYS A 122 5.63 -6.29 -0.48
N ILE A 123 4.62 -5.51 -0.15
CA ILE A 123 3.34 -5.41 -0.83
C ILE A 123 3.31 -4.07 -1.59
N ALA A 124 2.71 -4.07 -2.77
CA ALA A 124 2.53 -2.88 -3.58
C ALA A 124 1.16 -2.88 -4.26
N ILE A 125 0.62 -1.69 -4.48
CA ILE A 125 -0.47 -1.47 -5.44
C ILE A 125 0.17 -1.34 -6.82
N VAL A 126 -0.34 -2.09 -7.78
CA VAL A 126 0.17 -2.14 -9.16
C VAL A 126 -0.97 -1.96 -10.14
N GLU A 127 -0.65 -1.48 -11.33
CA GLU A 127 -1.55 -1.36 -12.48
C GLU A 127 -1.01 -2.20 -13.63
N GLY A 128 -1.89 -2.88 -14.36
CA GLY A 128 -1.54 -3.61 -15.60
C GLY A 128 -1.11 -2.67 -16.73
N ALA A 129 -0.72 -3.23 -17.87
CA ALA A 129 -0.33 -2.42 -19.04
C ALA A 129 -1.52 -1.63 -19.64
N GLY A 130 -2.74 -2.15 -19.42
CA GLY A 130 -3.98 -1.58 -19.93
C GLY A 130 -4.15 -1.77 -21.43
N VAL A 131 -5.34 -1.41 -21.89
CA VAL A 131 -5.72 -1.40 -23.29
C VAL A 131 -6.08 0.02 -23.69
N TYR A 132 -5.73 0.39 -24.91
CA TYR A 132 -6.03 1.70 -25.46
C TYR A 132 -6.92 1.54 -26.69
N PHE A 133 -8.07 2.19 -26.62
CA PHE A 133 -8.97 2.38 -27.75
C PHE A 133 -8.63 3.68 -28.47
N ASP A 134 -9.30 3.89 -29.60
CA ASP A 134 -9.31 5.19 -30.24
C ASP A 134 -9.77 6.28 -29.23
N SER A 135 -9.02 7.37 -29.12
CA SER A 135 -9.36 8.49 -28.25
C SER A 135 -10.36 9.47 -28.87
N ASP A 136 -10.60 9.41 -30.18
CA ASP A 136 -11.54 10.29 -30.88
C ASP A 136 -12.98 9.80 -30.73
N VAL A 137 -13.17 8.48 -30.56
CA VAL A 137 -14.47 7.83 -30.44
C VAL A 137 -14.47 6.93 -29.21
N PRO A 138 -15.32 7.21 -28.20
CA PRO A 138 -15.45 6.34 -27.03
C PRO A 138 -15.84 4.90 -27.43
N PRO A 139 -15.19 3.86 -26.88
CA PRO A 139 -15.57 2.48 -27.17
C PRO A 139 -16.97 2.17 -26.64
N SER A 140 -17.70 1.32 -27.36
CA SER A 140 -18.95 0.75 -26.85
C SER A 140 -18.67 -0.23 -25.70
N PRO A 141 -19.68 -0.53 -24.85
CA PRO A 141 -19.54 -1.60 -23.85
C PRO A 141 -19.12 -2.95 -24.45
N ASP A 142 -19.63 -3.29 -25.64
CA ASP A 142 -19.27 -4.53 -26.33
C ASP A 142 -17.79 -4.54 -26.75
N ALA A 143 -17.28 -3.43 -27.27
CA ALA A 143 -15.85 -3.30 -27.62
C ALA A 143 -14.94 -3.39 -26.38
N ILE A 144 -15.40 -2.89 -25.22
CA ILE A 144 -14.68 -3.08 -23.95
C ILE A 144 -14.72 -4.55 -23.52
N ALA A 145 -15.88 -5.22 -23.63
CA ALA A 145 -16.06 -6.61 -23.26
C ALA A 145 -15.17 -7.55 -24.08
N GLU A 146 -15.04 -7.29 -25.39
CA GLU A 146 -14.16 -8.05 -26.29
C GLU A 146 -12.68 -8.04 -25.87
N ARG A 147 -12.24 -7.00 -25.15
CA ARG A 147 -10.84 -6.84 -24.69
C ARG A 147 -10.69 -6.85 -23.18
N PHE A 148 -11.72 -7.28 -22.45
CA PHE A 148 -11.73 -7.20 -20.99
C PHE A 148 -10.65 -8.06 -20.33
N GLU A 149 -10.33 -9.22 -20.91
CA GLU A 149 -9.24 -10.08 -20.44
C GLU A 149 -7.87 -9.37 -20.54
N GLU A 150 -7.61 -8.64 -21.62
CA GLU A 150 -6.40 -7.83 -21.78
C GLU A 150 -6.36 -6.66 -20.77
N ILE A 151 -7.51 -6.02 -20.50
CA ILE A 151 -7.63 -4.94 -19.50
C ILE A 151 -7.24 -5.45 -18.10
N CYS A 152 -7.63 -6.69 -17.78
CA CYS A 152 -7.35 -7.31 -16.49
C CYS A 152 -5.98 -8.02 -16.43
N ASP A 153 -5.17 -8.00 -17.49
CA ASP A 153 -3.86 -8.65 -17.49
C ASP A 153 -2.85 -7.89 -16.60
N LEU A 154 -2.26 -8.63 -15.65
CA LEU A 154 -1.24 -8.14 -14.73
C LEU A 154 0.17 -8.68 -15.05
N SER A 155 0.35 -9.39 -16.17
CA SER A 155 1.66 -9.95 -16.57
C SER A 155 2.77 -8.91 -16.69
N ALA A 156 2.40 -7.68 -17.06
CA ALA A 156 3.28 -6.51 -17.15
C ALA A 156 2.95 -5.43 -16.09
N ALA A 157 2.35 -5.82 -14.97
CA ALA A 157 1.93 -4.87 -13.95
C ALA A 157 3.11 -4.17 -13.27
N ARG A 158 2.91 -2.92 -12.88
CA ARG A 158 3.93 -2.10 -12.22
C ARG A 158 3.35 -1.17 -11.16
N PRO A 159 4.14 -0.82 -10.13
CA PRO A 159 3.74 0.19 -9.16
C PRO A 159 3.97 1.61 -9.71
N PHE A 160 3.32 2.58 -9.08
CA PHE A 160 3.56 4.01 -9.33
C PHE A 160 4.01 4.75 -8.06
N PRO A 161 4.87 5.77 -8.18
CA PRO A 161 5.36 6.53 -7.04
C PRO A 161 4.33 7.51 -6.46
N ASP A 162 3.35 7.94 -7.27
CA ASP A 162 2.25 8.82 -6.88
C ASP A 162 1.13 8.80 -7.95
N ALA A 163 -0.01 9.43 -7.64
CA ALA A 163 -1.17 9.47 -8.52
C ALA A 163 -0.91 10.22 -9.84
N PHE A 164 -0.08 11.27 -9.83
CA PHE A 164 0.21 12.03 -11.04
C PHE A 164 1.09 11.24 -12.01
N ALA A 165 2.03 10.45 -11.50
CA ALA A 165 2.85 9.56 -12.29
C ALA A 165 2.03 8.47 -12.99
N ALA A 166 1.04 7.90 -12.30
CA ALA A 166 0.09 6.94 -12.88
C ALA A 166 -0.72 7.57 -14.03
N VAL A 167 -1.35 8.73 -13.78
CA VAL A 167 -2.14 9.44 -14.81
C VAL A 167 -1.28 9.87 -16.00
N ALA A 168 -0.08 10.40 -15.74
CA ALA A 168 0.84 10.82 -16.79
C ALA A 168 1.29 9.64 -17.67
N ASP A 169 1.41 8.44 -17.08
CA ASP A 169 1.73 7.24 -17.82
C ASP A 169 0.62 6.80 -18.77
N ALA A 170 -0.62 6.72 -18.26
CA ALA A 170 -1.79 6.44 -19.08
C ALA A 170 -1.91 7.44 -20.25
N MET A 171 -1.74 8.75 -19.97
CA MET A 171 -1.79 9.80 -21.00
C MET A 171 -0.69 9.68 -22.05
N ARG A 172 0.55 9.31 -21.67
CA ARG A 172 1.64 9.09 -22.64
C ARG A 172 1.29 7.98 -23.63
N ASN A 173 0.65 6.92 -23.16
CA ASN A 173 0.29 5.79 -24.01
C ASN A 173 -0.91 6.13 -24.92
N VAL A 174 -1.89 6.89 -24.43
CA VAL A 174 -2.95 7.47 -25.29
C VAL A 174 -2.35 8.32 -26.42
N LEU A 175 -1.42 9.22 -26.11
CA LEU A 175 -0.76 10.08 -27.10
C LEU A 175 0.10 9.28 -28.10
N ARG A 176 0.69 8.16 -27.70
CA ARG A 176 1.42 7.27 -28.62
C ARG A 176 0.49 6.61 -29.63
N ASN A 177 -0.68 6.16 -29.20
CA ASN A 177 -1.67 5.57 -30.11
C ASN A 177 -2.22 6.59 -31.11
N LEU A 178 -2.37 7.85 -30.71
CA LEU A 178 -2.72 8.93 -31.63
C LEU A 178 -1.68 9.17 -32.72
N LYS A 179 -0.38 9.06 -32.40
CA LYS A 179 0.72 9.29 -33.36
C LYS A 179 0.98 8.12 -34.32
N ASN A 180 0.49 6.93 -34.01
CA ASN A 180 0.65 5.73 -34.83
C ASN A 180 -0.53 5.50 -35.79
N LYS A 181 -1.49 6.44 -35.84
CA LYS A 181 -2.50 6.57 -36.89
C LYS A 181 -1.96 7.41 -38.04
#